data_AF-A0A843GFQ5-F1
#
_entry.id   AF-A0A843GFQ5-F1
#
_cell.length_a   1.000
_cell.length_b   1.000
_cell.length_c   1.000
_cell.angle_alpha   90.00
_cell.angle_beta   90.00
_cell.angle_gamma   90.00
#
_symmetry.space_group_name_H-M   'P 1'
#
loop_
_entity.id
_entity.type
_entity.pdbx_description
1 polymer ?
#
loop_
_entity_poly.entity_id
_entity_poly.type
_entity_poly.pdbx_seq_one_letter_code
_entity_poly.pdbx_strand_id
1 'polypeptide(L)'
;MINTNRIVSIKQTDLLTLYGTILKLSGLTINSILANGIGEFELASGSGNFIASEPVKTFNFGASVTSATLYFVADYNYKGFTVNGTAATIVDNDVVVEKDSCTLFKAVLDSGSITITKAGF
;
A
#
# COMPACT_ATOMS: atom_id res chain seq x y z
N MET A 1 5.29 39.15 -18.85
CA MET A 1 4.76 37.75 -18.79
C MET A 1 4.67 37.36 -17.33
N ILE A 2 3.46 37.22 -16.78
CA ILE A 2 3.30 36.70 -15.42
C ILE A 2 3.44 35.19 -15.54
N ASN A 3 4.55 34.65 -15.06
CA ASN A 3 4.72 33.22 -14.91
C ASN A 3 4.04 32.83 -13.59
N THR A 4 2.75 32.55 -13.64
CA THR A 4 2.00 32.16 -12.44
C THR A 4 2.33 30.71 -12.14
N ASN A 5 3.28 30.47 -11.23
CA ASN A 5 3.47 29.16 -10.63
C ASN A 5 2.14 28.76 -9.96
N ARG A 6 1.36 27.93 -10.63
CA ARG A 6 0.08 27.43 -10.12
C ARG A 6 0.35 26.25 -9.21
N ILE A 7 0.23 26.44 -7.91
CA ILE A 7 0.24 25.35 -6.95
C ILE A 7 -1.08 24.59 -7.12
N VAL A 8 -1.00 23.33 -7.52
CA VAL A 8 -2.15 22.42 -7.63
C VAL A 8 -2.06 21.43 -6.47
N SER A 9 -3.14 21.32 -5.69
CA SER A 9 -3.22 20.32 -4.61
C SER A 9 -3.27 18.92 -5.21
N ILE A 10 -2.33 18.07 -4.83
CA ILE A 10 -2.28 16.65 -5.22
C ILE A 10 -2.92 15.83 -4.11
N LYS A 11 -3.86 14.94 -4.45
CA LYS A 11 -4.45 14.01 -3.48
C LYS A 11 -3.58 12.76 -3.33
N GLN A 12 -3.68 12.07 -2.19
CA GLN A 12 -2.97 10.79 -1.98
C GLN A 12 -3.33 9.73 -3.03
N THR A 13 -4.57 9.75 -3.53
CA THR A 13 -5.04 8.90 -4.63
C THR A 13 -4.35 9.19 -5.96
N ASP A 14 -4.08 10.47 -6.24
CA ASP A 14 -3.32 10.86 -7.43
C ASP A 14 -1.89 10.32 -7.34
N LEU A 15 -1.29 10.34 -6.14
CA LEU A 15 0.04 9.77 -5.88
C LEU A 15 0.07 8.25 -6.00
N LEU A 16 -0.92 7.53 -5.48
CA LEU A 16 -1.04 6.08 -5.66
C LEU A 16 -1.17 5.69 -7.14
N THR A 17 -1.92 6.47 -7.91
CA THR A 17 -2.04 6.28 -9.37
C THR A 17 -0.70 6.48 -10.07
N LEU A 18 0.04 7.54 -9.69
CA LEU A 18 1.39 7.80 -10.20
C LEU A 18 2.34 6.65 -9.83
N TYR A 19 2.37 6.23 -8.57
CA TYR A 19 3.21 5.11 -8.12
C TYR A 19 2.88 3.81 -8.84
N GLY A 20 1.59 3.49 -9.02
CA GLY A 20 1.17 2.32 -9.78
C GLY A 20 1.66 2.36 -11.22
N THR A 21 1.72 3.55 -11.82
CA THR A 21 2.28 3.75 -13.17
C THR A 21 3.79 3.54 -13.17
N ILE A 22 4.52 4.13 -12.23
CA ILE A 22 5.97 3.97 -12.10
C ILE A 22 6.34 2.49 -11.91
N LEU A 23 5.67 1.79 -11.01
CA LEU A 23 5.91 0.36 -10.76
C LEU A 23 5.70 -0.50 -12.02
N LYS A 24 4.67 -0.20 -12.81
CA LYS A 24 4.41 -0.88 -14.08
C LYS A 24 5.49 -0.57 -15.13
N LEU A 25 5.94 0.68 -15.22
CA LEU A 25 7.06 1.07 -16.09
C LEU A 25 8.38 0.40 -15.67
N SER A 26 8.55 0.13 -14.37
CA SER A 26 9.66 -0.67 -13.84
C SER A 26 9.53 -2.18 -14.11
N GLY A 27 8.53 -2.60 -14.89
CA GLY A 27 8.35 -4.00 -15.32
C GLY A 27 7.55 -4.87 -14.34
N LEU A 28 6.97 -4.30 -13.28
CA LEU A 28 6.14 -5.07 -12.36
C LEU A 28 4.73 -5.25 -12.92
N THR A 29 4.23 -6.49 -12.87
CA THR A 29 2.79 -6.75 -13.05
C THR A 29 2.07 -6.38 -11.76
N ILE A 30 1.32 -5.28 -11.77
CA ILE A 30 0.61 -4.74 -10.60
C ILE A 30 -0.91 -4.84 -10.80
N ASN A 31 -1.59 -5.52 -9.87
CA ASN A 31 -3.05 -5.53 -9.78
C ASN A 31 -3.53 -4.48 -8.77
N SER A 32 -4.63 -3.77 -9.06
CA SER A 32 -5.22 -2.84 -8.09
C SER A 32 -6.14 -3.56 -7.13
N ILE A 33 -6.04 -3.26 -5.83
CA ILE A 33 -7.03 -3.66 -4.82
C ILE A 33 -7.89 -2.44 -4.51
N LEU A 34 -9.21 -2.61 -4.61
CA LEU A 34 -10.18 -1.55 -4.37
C LEU A 34 -10.54 -1.48 -2.88
N ALA A 35 -10.60 -0.26 -2.34
CA ALA A 35 -11.07 -0.02 -0.98
C ALA A 35 -12.59 -0.21 -0.88
N ASN A 36 -13.08 -0.64 0.29
CA ASN A 36 -14.52 -0.71 0.58
C ASN A 36 -15.18 0.66 0.92
N GLY A 37 -14.55 1.77 0.54
CA GLY A 37 -15.03 3.14 0.78
C GLY A 37 -14.58 3.78 2.10
N ILE A 38 -14.04 3.02 3.05
CA ILE A 38 -13.49 3.55 4.32
C ILE A 38 -11.97 3.31 4.47
N GLY A 39 -11.30 3.01 3.36
CA GLY A 39 -9.85 2.72 3.33
C GLY A 39 -9.48 1.35 3.90
N GLU A 40 -10.45 0.44 4.01
CA GLU A 40 -10.17 -0.96 4.36
C GLU A 40 -10.05 -1.80 3.09
N PHE A 41 -9.10 -2.74 3.13
CA PHE A 41 -8.68 -3.53 2.00
C PHE A 41 -8.54 -4.99 2.40
N GLU A 42 -8.89 -5.88 1.47
CA GLU A 42 -8.73 -7.31 1.64
C GLU A 42 -8.20 -7.96 0.36
N LEU A 43 -7.20 -8.83 0.51
CA LEU A 43 -6.84 -9.80 -0.51
C LEU A 43 -7.33 -11.16 -0.05
N ALA A 44 -8.48 -11.61 -0.57
CA ALA A 44 -9.11 -12.86 -0.13
C ALA A 44 -8.31 -14.12 -0.53
N SER A 45 -7.68 -14.10 -1.72
CA SER A 45 -6.90 -15.21 -2.25
C SER A 45 -5.91 -14.75 -3.33
N GLY A 46 -4.94 -15.61 -3.64
CA GLY A 46 -3.95 -15.40 -4.71
C GLY A 46 -2.58 -14.95 -4.21
N SER A 47 -1.70 -14.62 -5.15
CA SER A 47 -0.34 -14.15 -4.91
C SER A 47 0.09 -13.12 -5.96
N GLY A 48 1.14 -12.36 -5.67
CA GLY A 48 1.71 -11.38 -6.60
C GLY A 48 1.82 -9.97 -6.04
N ASN A 49 1.92 -8.98 -6.93
CA ASN A 49 2.08 -7.58 -6.56
C ASN A 49 0.76 -6.83 -6.72
N PHE A 50 0.41 -6.07 -5.69
CA PHE A 50 -0.83 -5.34 -5.59
C PHE A 50 -0.57 -3.89 -5.19
N ILE A 51 -1.41 -2.98 -5.66
CA ILE A 51 -1.42 -1.59 -5.18
C ILE A 51 -2.80 -1.25 -4.63
N ALA A 52 -2.84 -0.60 -3.47
CA ALA A 52 -4.07 -0.07 -2.91
C ALA A 52 -4.59 1.07 -3.80
N SER A 53 -5.90 1.09 -4.08
CA SER A 53 -6.52 2.17 -4.86
C SER A 53 -6.69 3.48 -4.09
N GLU A 54 -6.62 3.42 -2.76
CA GLU A 54 -6.80 4.52 -1.81
C GLU A 54 -5.78 4.37 -0.66
N PRO A 55 -5.57 5.39 0.18
CA PRO A 55 -4.78 5.26 1.41
C PRO A 55 -5.31 4.14 2.30
N VAL A 56 -4.39 3.32 2.81
CA VAL A 56 -4.74 2.13 3.61
C VAL A 56 -4.91 2.54 5.07
N LYS A 57 -6.10 2.27 5.61
CA LYS A 57 -6.38 2.32 7.04
C LYS A 57 -6.15 0.96 7.68
N THR A 58 -6.71 -0.10 7.11
CA THR A 58 -6.52 -1.48 7.58
C THR A 58 -6.41 -2.40 6.38
N PHE A 59 -5.52 -3.38 6.42
CA PHE A 59 -5.40 -4.38 5.36
C PHE A 59 -5.43 -5.80 5.91
N ASN A 60 -6.26 -6.66 5.31
CA ASN A 60 -6.36 -8.08 5.63
C ASN A 60 -5.85 -8.97 4.48
N PHE A 61 -4.89 -9.84 4.77
CA PHE A 61 -4.58 -10.98 3.92
C PHE A 61 -5.46 -12.17 4.32
N GLY A 62 -6.26 -12.69 3.39
CA GLY A 62 -7.12 -13.84 3.62
C GLY A 62 -6.33 -15.13 3.87
N ALA A 63 -6.96 -16.13 4.48
CA ALA A 63 -6.32 -17.39 4.87
C ALA A 63 -5.64 -18.15 3.72
N SER A 64 -6.11 -17.94 2.49
CA SER A 64 -5.56 -18.59 1.29
C SER A 64 -4.36 -17.86 0.69
N VAL A 65 -4.01 -16.68 1.21
CA VAL A 65 -2.84 -15.91 0.76
C VAL A 65 -1.63 -16.34 1.56
N THR A 66 -0.70 -17.02 0.93
CA THR A 66 0.56 -17.46 1.54
C THR A 66 1.74 -16.56 1.19
N SER A 67 1.66 -15.86 0.06
CA SER A 67 2.67 -14.90 -0.38
C SER A 67 2.05 -13.80 -1.25
N ALA A 68 2.26 -12.54 -0.88
CA ALA A 68 1.80 -11.39 -1.65
C ALA A 68 2.58 -10.13 -1.26
N THR A 69 2.64 -9.17 -2.18
CA THR A 69 3.23 -7.85 -1.94
C THR A 69 2.17 -6.78 -2.15
N LEU A 70 1.93 -5.96 -1.14
CA LEU A 70 1.10 -4.76 -1.22
C LEU A 70 1.96 -3.50 -1.24
N TYR A 71 1.73 -2.66 -2.24
CA TYR A 71 2.21 -1.28 -2.31
C TYR A 71 1.09 -0.34 -1.85
N PHE A 72 1.37 0.52 -0.88
CA PHE A 72 0.35 1.38 -0.28
C PHE A 72 0.93 2.66 0.32
N VAL A 73 0.06 3.66 0.47
CA VAL A 73 0.31 4.85 1.29
C VAL A 73 -0.55 4.69 2.55
N ALA A 74 0.03 4.95 3.72
CA ALA A 74 -0.70 4.85 4.97
C ALA A 74 -1.68 6.03 5.13
N ASP A 75 -2.93 5.73 5.51
CA ASP A 75 -3.87 6.75 5.93
C ASP A 75 -3.53 7.26 7.35
N TYR A 76 -4.08 8.42 7.72
CA TYR A 76 -3.96 9.03 9.04
C TYR A 76 -4.37 8.08 10.17
N ASN A 77 -5.34 7.19 9.91
CA ASN A 77 -5.89 6.26 10.91
C ASN A 77 -5.33 4.84 10.77
N TYR A 78 -4.17 4.66 10.14
CA TYR A 78 -3.58 3.36 9.89
C TYR A 78 -3.53 2.46 11.15
N LYS A 79 -4.08 1.25 11.03
CA LYS A 79 -4.23 0.25 12.10
C LYS A 79 -3.34 -0.98 11.93
N GLY A 80 -2.56 -1.03 10.84
CA GLY A 80 -1.67 -2.16 10.57
C GLY A 80 -2.27 -3.21 9.64
N PHE A 81 -1.77 -4.43 9.79
CA PHE A 81 -2.12 -5.58 8.96
C PHE A 81 -2.72 -6.70 9.79
N THR A 82 -3.62 -7.46 9.16
CA THR A 82 -4.08 -8.76 9.66
C THR A 82 -3.82 -9.86 8.65
N VAL A 83 -3.61 -11.08 9.15
CA VAL A 83 -3.58 -12.31 8.37
C VAL A 83 -4.67 -13.21 8.93
N ASN A 84 -5.61 -13.61 8.08
CA ASN A 84 -6.79 -14.39 8.47
C ASN A 84 -7.54 -13.76 9.66
N GLY A 85 -7.76 -12.45 9.61
CA GLY A 85 -8.44 -11.70 10.67
C GLY A 85 -7.67 -11.58 12.00
N THR A 86 -6.45 -12.12 12.09
CA THR A 86 -5.58 -12.02 13.26
C THR A 86 -4.53 -10.94 13.04
N ALA A 87 -4.22 -10.14 14.05
CA ALA A 87 -3.15 -9.14 13.98
C ALA A 87 -1.84 -9.79 13.51
N ALA A 88 -1.24 -9.24 12.46
CA ALA A 88 -0.03 -9.78 11.88
C ALA A 88 1.21 -9.36 12.69
N THR A 89 2.17 -10.27 12.85
CA THR A 89 3.49 -9.92 13.37
C THR A 89 4.30 -9.23 12.27
N ILE A 90 4.76 -8.01 12.56
CA ILE A 90 5.63 -7.25 11.68
C ILE A 90 7.08 -7.54 12.08
N VAL A 91 7.86 -8.06 11.14
CA VAL A 91 9.22 -8.57 11.41
C VAL A 91 10.30 -7.48 11.20
N ASP A 92 9.93 -6.37 10.55
CA ASP A 92 10.86 -5.28 10.23
C ASP A 92 10.30 -3.94 10.75
N ASN A 93 10.81 -3.51 11.90
CA ASN A 93 10.43 -2.27 12.60
C ASN A 93 11.32 -1.07 12.20
N ASP A 94 12.30 -1.24 11.30
CA ASP A 94 13.17 -0.13 10.87
C ASP A 94 12.44 0.91 10.00
N VAL A 95 11.20 0.59 9.60
CA VAL A 95 10.30 1.53 8.93
C VAL A 95 9.09 1.76 9.84
N VAL A 96 9.17 2.80 10.69
CA VAL A 96 7.95 3.40 11.24
C VAL A 96 7.09 3.80 10.05
N VAL A 97 5.94 3.17 9.90
CA VAL A 97 4.94 3.55 8.89
C VAL A 97 4.34 4.88 9.33
N GLU A 98 4.96 5.96 8.90
CA GLU A 98 4.50 7.31 9.19
C GLU A 98 3.27 7.66 8.37
N LYS A 99 2.39 8.44 8.99
CA LYS A 99 1.24 9.04 8.33
C LYS A 99 1.71 10.20 7.45
N ASP A 100 1.89 9.96 6.17
CA ASP A 100 2.13 11.03 5.21
C ASP A 100 1.53 10.69 3.84
N SER A 101 1.38 11.71 3.00
CA SER A 101 0.81 11.54 1.67
C SER A 101 1.79 11.08 0.61
N CYS A 102 3.09 10.99 0.91
CA CYS A 102 4.17 10.99 -0.07
C CYS A 102 5.08 9.77 0.02
N THR A 103 4.94 8.93 1.03
CA THR A 103 5.76 7.74 1.23
C THR A 103 4.96 6.53 0.77
N LEU A 104 5.45 5.88 -0.29
CA LEU A 104 4.96 4.56 -0.65
C LEU A 104 5.66 3.52 0.22
N PHE A 105 4.89 2.64 0.82
CA PHE A 105 5.35 1.48 1.55
C PHE A 105 5.10 0.21 0.75
N LYS A 106 5.94 -0.79 1.00
CA LYS A 106 5.83 -2.14 0.48
C LYS A 106 5.69 -3.10 1.66
N ALA A 107 4.55 -3.76 1.78
CA ALA A 107 4.32 -4.85 2.72
C ALA A 107 4.38 -6.19 1.99
N VAL A 108 5.28 -7.07 2.42
CA VAL A 108 5.45 -8.41 1.86
C VAL A 108 4.96 -9.42 2.90
N LEU A 109 3.91 -10.16 2.55
CA LEU A 109 3.51 -11.37 3.27
C LEU A 109 4.34 -12.53 2.74
N ASP A 110 5.00 -13.23 3.66
CA ASP A 110 5.64 -14.52 3.40
C ASP A 110 5.32 -15.48 4.56
N SER A 111 4.56 -16.53 4.26
CA SER A 111 4.32 -17.65 5.19
C SER A 111 3.77 -17.21 6.56
N GLY A 112 2.91 -16.18 6.57
CA GLY A 112 2.25 -15.65 7.78
C GLY A 112 3.00 -14.51 8.47
N SER A 113 4.20 -14.16 8.00
CA SER A 113 4.97 -13.02 8.49
C SER A 113 4.91 -11.84 7.53
N ILE A 114 4.82 -10.61 8.06
CA ILE A 114 4.79 -9.40 7.24
C ILE A 114 6.07 -8.60 7.44
N THR A 115 6.74 -8.30 6.34
CA THR A 115 7.89 -7.39 6.29
C THR A 115 7.46 -6.08 5.64
N ILE A 116 7.73 -4.94 6.27
CA ILE A 116 7.38 -3.62 5.75
C ILE A 116 8.65 -2.83 5.44
N THR A 117 8.71 -2.26 4.24
CA THR A 117 9.82 -1.41 3.81
C THR A 117 9.29 -0.17 3.10
N LYS A 118 10.06 0.93 3.08
CA LYS A 118 9.77 2.05 2.18
C LYS A 118 10.06 1.60 0.75
N ALA A 119 9.14 1.86 -0.17
CA ALA A 119 9.37 1.60 -1.58
C ALA A 119 10.33 2.67 -2.12
N GLY A 120 11.56 2.26 -2.46
CA GLY A 120 12.51 3.13 -3.15
C GLY A 120 12.13 3.31 -4.62
N PHE A 121 12.36 4.51 -5.14
CA PHE A 121 12.28 4.85 -6.56
C PHE A 121 13.58 5.50 -7.00
#